data_AF-A0A356T383-F1
#
_entry.id   AF-A0A356T383-F1
#
_cell.length_a   1.000
_cell.length_b   1.000
_cell.length_c   1.000
_cell.angle_alpha   90.00
_cell.angle_beta   90.00
_cell.angle_gamma   90.00
#
_symmetry.space_group_name_H-M   'P 1'
#
loop_
_entity.id
_entity.type
_entity.pdbx_description
1 polymer ?
#
loop_
_entity_poly.entity_id
_entity_poly.type
_entity_poly.pdbx_seq_one_letter_code
_entity_poly.pdbx_strand_id
1 'polypeptide(L)'
;EGTEPTKVVYFRAGVPVHVRSNLVTECLGQVLTRTRRIGPEALRASLSAVRRGEGKQGEVLVSTGAIGPLELSEGLAEQLRVKLFDLFAWRRGTFRFSADRRPPQELIDLELGLAEIVTQGIRRGLAPERVLELLAADRDRFVIPRAREMVRFVQMQLDAPLRELVRRIDGRHTLGELLDSASEAGGDEARSAQLMHAMECLEAVRFADEPLRARSRAASDDVRSDDEIGDTSEAPPAPMGLPSVPSAVVATDDGELGDDAPAETTGATRLAPSPFDAEATDPGMLPVREPSARAAERDPAPPDPAPPDGEGSGARPATTASPEELDDRVARLFEAERHFRRGHRALDKGDAARAIGAFERAVALCGDEGQFVAYLGWARHRASPDDPAVLEAALRDADQACALAPEMSDVHRLRGRLLEVAGRHDEARDAMTRARSIEAAAAQN
;
A
#
# COMPACT_ATOMS: atom_id res chain seq x y z
N GLU A 1 13.30 15.30 -27.39
CA GLU A 1 13.26 13.86 -27.73
C GLU A 1 12.63 13.13 -26.56
N GLY A 2 11.42 12.60 -26.72
CA GLY A 2 10.74 11.89 -25.64
C GLY A 2 11.19 10.44 -25.63
N THR A 3 11.77 9.98 -24.52
CA THR A 3 11.92 8.54 -24.27
C THR A 3 10.54 7.86 -24.31
N GLU A 4 10.48 6.66 -24.89
CA GLU A 4 9.21 5.92 -24.96
C GLU A 4 8.62 5.70 -23.56
N PRO A 5 7.29 5.74 -23.39
CA PRO A 5 6.65 5.44 -22.11
C PRO A 5 7.14 4.09 -21.56
N THR A 6 7.69 4.10 -20.36
CA THR A 6 8.30 2.93 -19.73
C THR A 6 7.86 2.83 -18.28
N LYS A 7 7.43 1.64 -17.88
CA LYS A 7 7.00 1.34 -16.51
C LYS A 7 7.68 0.09 -15.98
N VAL A 8 7.99 0.12 -14.68
CA VAL A 8 8.55 -1.03 -13.96
C VAL A 8 7.62 -1.37 -12.81
N VAL A 9 6.95 -2.52 -12.90
CA VAL A 9 6.06 -3.03 -11.87
C VAL A 9 6.82 -4.06 -11.03
N TYR A 10 6.80 -3.87 -9.72
CA TYR A 10 7.36 -4.82 -8.76
C TYR A 10 6.25 -5.64 -8.14
N PHE A 11 6.50 -6.94 -8.01
CA PHE A 11 5.53 -7.89 -7.48
C PHE A 11 6.04 -8.52 -6.18
N ARG A 12 5.13 -8.81 -5.28
CA ARG A 12 5.37 -9.64 -4.08
C ARG A 12 4.29 -10.71 -4.02
N ALA A 13 4.68 -11.97 -3.98
CA ALA A 13 3.76 -13.11 -4.00
C ALA A 13 2.70 -13.03 -5.12
N GLY A 14 3.09 -12.52 -6.30
CA GLY A 14 2.20 -12.36 -7.46
C GLY A 14 1.32 -11.10 -7.47
N VAL A 15 1.37 -10.27 -6.42
CA VAL A 15 0.59 -9.02 -6.34
C VAL A 15 1.50 -7.81 -6.62
N PRO A 16 1.08 -6.84 -7.46
CA PRO A 16 1.79 -5.57 -7.62
C PRO A 16 1.91 -4.81 -6.30
N VAL A 17 3.12 -4.43 -5.91
CA VAL A 17 3.39 -3.65 -4.69
C VAL A 17 4.05 -2.30 -4.94
N HIS A 18 4.61 -2.09 -6.14
CA HIS A 18 5.23 -0.82 -6.49
C HIS A 18 5.28 -0.63 -8.00
N VAL A 19 5.23 0.61 -8.47
CA VAL A 19 5.34 0.97 -9.88
C VAL A 19 6.21 2.20 -10.03
N ARG A 20 7.25 2.09 -10.87
CA ARG A 20 8.02 3.22 -11.39
C ARG A 20 7.52 3.56 -12.79
N SER A 21 7.54 4.84 -13.13
CA SER A 21 7.12 5.36 -14.42
C SER A 21 8.01 6.53 -14.80
N ASN A 22 8.28 6.70 -16.10
CA ASN A 22 8.98 7.86 -16.64
C ASN A 22 8.02 8.98 -17.12
N LEU A 23 6.70 8.79 -16.99
CA LEU A 23 5.71 9.79 -17.41
C LEU A 23 5.59 10.92 -16.40
N VAL A 24 5.86 12.15 -16.84
CA VAL A 24 5.79 13.37 -16.01
C VAL A 24 4.38 13.60 -15.47
N THR A 25 3.35 13.26 -16.24
CA THR A 25 1.94 13.38 -15.85
C THR A 25 1.56 12.49 -14.66
N GLU A 26 2.38 11.50 -14.33
CA GLU A 26 2.19 10.56 -13.21
C GLU A 26 3.08 10.90 -12.01
N CYS A 27 3.83 12.00 -12.06
CA CYS A 27 4.62 12.49 -10.93
C CYS A 27 3.70 12.95 -9.78
N LEU A 28 4.21 12.86 -8.54
CA LEU A 28 3.43 13.11 -7.32
C LEU A 28 2.77 14.50 -7.35
N GLY A 29 3.55 15.53 -7.67
CA GLY A 29 3.02 16.89 -7.77
C GLY A 29 1.87 17.03 -8.77
N GLN A 30 1.93 16.35 -9.92
CA GLN A 30 0.85 16.39 -10.92
C GLN A 30 -0.42 15.69 -10.42
N VAL A 31 -0.26 14.54 -9.76
CA VAL A 31 -1.37 13.81 -9.15
C VAL A 31 -2.05 14.67 -8.08
N LEU A 32 -1.28 15.27 -7.17
CA LEU A 32 -1.79 16.13 -6.11
C LEU A 32 -2.49 17.39 -6.66
N THR A 33 -1.98 18.00 -7.73
CA THR A 33 -2.63 19.14 -8.38
C THR A 33 -3.95 18.72 -9.04
N ARG A 34 -3.98 17.58 -9.75
CA ARG A 34 -5.20 17.08 -10.38
C ARG A 34 -6.28 16.75 -9.37
N THR A 35 -5.93 16.21 -8.21
CA THR A 35 -6.85 15.96 -7.09
C THR A 35 -7.14 17.21 -6.25
N ARG A 36 -6.67 18.40 -6.68
CA ARG A 36 -6.84 19.70 -6.00
C ARG A 36 -6.33 19.73 -4.55
N ARG A 37 -5.35 18.86 -4.22
CA ARG A 37 -4.69 18.86 -2.91
C ARG A 37 -3.63 19.94 -2.81
N ILE A 38 -3.00 20.30 -3.93
CA ILE A 38 -2.05 21.43 -4.00
C ILE A 38 -2.39 22.35 -5.18
N GLY A 39 -2.13 23.64 -5.00
CA GLY A 39 -2.23 24.63 -6.08
C GLY A 39 -1.01 24.65 -7.01
N PRO A 40 -1.11 25.33 -8.17
CA PRO A 40 0.00 25.48 -9.12
C PRO A 40 1.23 26.20 -8.54
N GLU A 41 1.03 27.04 -7.52
CA GLU A 41 2.13 27.73 -6.81
C GLU A 41 2.92 26.78 -5.92
N ALA A 42 2.24 25.97 -5.10
CA ALA A 42 2.86 24.94 -4.27
C ALA A 42 3.59 23.88 -5.13
N LEU A 43 3.04 23.51 -6.29
CA LEU A 43 3.72 22.64 -7.25
C LEU A 43 5.02 23.28 -7.76
N ARG A 44 4.99 24.54 -8.20
CA ARG A 44 6.19 25.24 -8.68
C ARG A 44 7.25 25.40 -7.59
N ALA A 45 6.83 25.76 -6.38
CA ALA A 45 7.72 25.91 -5.23
C ALA A 45 8.38 24.58 -4.85
N SER A 46 7.61 23.50 -4.75
CA SER A 46 8.15 22.17 -4.41
C SER A 46 9.13 21.64 -5.46
N LEU A 47 8.83 21.80 -6.75
CA LEU A 47 9.76 21.41 -7.82
C LEU A 47 11.05 22.25 -7.80
N SER A 48 10.97 23.52 -7.41
CA SER A 48 12.14 24.39 -7.28
C SER A 48 13.04 23.93 -6.13
N ALA A 49 12.47 23.63 -4.98
CA ALA A 49 13.16 23.08 -3.81
C ALA A 49 13.83 21.72 -4.11
N VAL A 50 13.13 20.82 -4.79
CA VAL A 50 13.70 19.52 -5.22
C VAL A 50 14.91 19.72 -6.14
N ARG A 51 14.84 20.65 -7.09
CA ARG A 51 15.99 20.99 -7.97
C ARG A 51 17.18 21.57 -7.22
N ARG A 52 16.94 22.20 -6.06
CA ARG A 52 17.99 22.70 -5.17
C ARG A 52 18.52 21.63 -4.21
N GLY A 53 18.00 20.40 -4.26
CA GLY A 53 18.44 19.28 -3.42
C GLY A 53 17.89 19.31 -2.00
N GLU A 54 16.81 20.05 -1.74
CA GLU A 54 16.23 20.25 -0.39
C GLU A 54 15.45 19.03 0.15
N GLY A 55 15.34 17.95 -0.62
CA GLY A 55 14.66 16.71 -0.22
C GLY A 55 13.76 16.14 -1.32
N LYS A 56 13.04 15.06 -1.01
CA LYS A 56 12.02 14.50 -1.92
C LYS A 56 10.84 15.47 -2.02
N GLN A 57 10.15 15.50 -3.16
CA GLN A 57 9.02 16.43 -3.37
C GLN A 57 7.95 16.32 -2.28
N GLY A 58 7.65 15.10 -1.81
CA GLY A 58 6.69 14.88 -0.74
C GLY A 58 7.13 15.50 0.59
N GLU A 59 8.41 15.34 0.96
CA GLU A 59 8.98 15.91 2.18
C GLU A 59 8.91 17.44 2.16
N VAL A 60 9.26 18.05 1.01
CA VAL A 60 9.19 19.49 0.80
C VAL A 60 7.74 20.01 0.91
N LEU A 61 6.76 19.30 0.36
CA LEU A 61 5.36 19.72 0.42
C LEU A 61 4.82 19.68 1.85
N VAL A 62 5.27 18.72 2.66
CA VAL A 62 4.92 18.66 4.09
C VAL A 62 5.63 19.76 4.87
N SER A 63 6.93 19.97 4.67
CA SER A 63 7.71 20.98 5.41
C SER A 63 7.28 22.42 5.09
N THR A 64 6.69 22.66 3.93
CA THR A 64 6.15 23.97 3.54
C THR A 64 4.69 24.17 3.97
N GLY A 65 4.09 23.19 4.65
CA GLY A 65 2.69 23.21 5.07
C GLY A 65 1.69 23.15 3.92
N ALA A 66 2.13 22.78 2.72
CA ALA A 66 1.26 22.69 1.55
C ALA A 66 0.30 21.49 1.61
N ILE A 67 0.73 20.40 2.27
CA ILE A 67 -0.08 19.20 2.59
C ILE A 67 0.38 18.61 3.93
N GLY A 68 -0.49 17.84 4.60
CA GLY A 68 -0.13 17.04 5.77
C GLY A 68 0.48 15.67 5.44
N PRO A 69 1.07 14.96 6.43
CA PRO A 69 1.63 13.62 6.24
C PRO A 69 0.64 12.56 5.73
N LEU A 70 -0.61 12.60 6.22
CA LEU A 70 -1.68 11.71 5.75
C LEU A 70 -2.06 12.02 4.28
N GLU A 71 -2.15 13.29 3.92
CA GLU A 71 -2.45 13.68 2.55
C GLU A 71 -1.33 13.28 1.58
N LEU A 72 -0.08 13.27 2.05
CA LEU A 72 1.07 12.75 1.31
C LEU A 72 0.96 11.24 1.11
N SER A 73 0.66 10.46 2.15
CA SER A 73 0.55 8.99 2.03
C SER A 73 -0.57 8.59 1.07
N GLU A 74 -1.75 9.21 1.20
CA GLU A 74 -2.86 9.04 0.27
C GLU A 74 -2.51 9.49 -1.16
N GLY A 75 -1.81 10.62 -1.31
CA GLY A 75 -1.39 11.14 -2.60
C GLY A 75 -0.39 10.22 -3.31
N LEU A 76 0.53 9.62 -2.56
CA LEU A 76 1.47 8.64 -3.09
C LEU A 76 0.78 7.29 -3.41
N ALA A 77 -0.20 6.87 -2.62
CA ALA A 77 -1.03 5.69 -2.92
C ALA A 77 -1.84 5.90 -4.21
N GLU A 78 -2.43 7.08 -4.38
CA GLU A 78 -3.12 7.47 -5.61
C GLU A 78 -2.14 7.56 -6.79
N GLN A 79 -0.95 8.10 -6.59
CA GLN A 79 0.11 8.11 -7.61
C GLN A 79 0.44 6.69 -8.08
N LEU A 80 0.56 5.74 -7.15
CA LEU A 80 0.82 4.35 -7.46
C LEU A 80 -0.34 3.73 -8.26
N ARG A 81 -1.60 4.00 -7.87
CA ARG A 81 -2.80 3.57 -8.61
C ARG A 81 -2.82 4.13 -10.03
N VAL A 82 -2.53 5.42 -10.21
CA VAL A 82 -2.48 6.07 -11.53
C VAL A 82 -1.46 5.38 -12.44
N LYS A 83 -0.23 5.20 -11.94
CA LYS A 83 0.84 4.52 -12.69
C LYS A 83 0.45 3.09 -13.07
N LEU A 84 -0.15 2.35 -12.14
CA LEU A 84 -0.53 0.95 -12.35
C LEU A 84 -1.68 0.83 -13.35
N PHE A 85 -2.75 1.62 -13.18
CA PHE A 85 -3.96 1.47 -14.00
C PHE A 85 -3.80 2.00 -15.42
N ASP A 86 -2.92 2.98 -15.65
CA ASP A 86 -2.62 3.44 -17.01
C ASP A 86 -2.05 2.32 -17.92
N LEU A 87 -1.39 1.30 -17.34
CA LEU A 87 -0.93 0.13 -18.11
C LEU A 87 -2.05 -0.62 -18.82
N PHE A 88 -3.27 -0.62 -18.27
CA PHE A 88 -4.41 -1.32 -18.88
C PHE A 88 -4.91 -0.63 -20.16
N ALA A 89 -4.55 0.63 -20.39
CA ALA A 89 -4.86 1.35 -21.63
C ALA A 89 -3.85 1.05 -22.76
N TRP A 90 -2.72 0.41 -22.45
CA TRP A 90 -1.66 0.14 -23.44
C TRP A 90 -2.06 -1.03 -24.34
N ARG A 91 -2.22 -0.75 -25.64
CA ARG A 91 -2.63 -1.78 -26.63
C ARG A 91 -1.47 -2.60 -27.20
N ARG A 92 -0.26 -2.04 -27.17
CA ARG A 92 0.96 -2.65 -27.69
C ARG A 92 2.13 -2.24 -26.81
N GLY A 93 3.11 -3.13 -26.68
CA GLY A 93 4.33 -2.88 -25.93
C GLY A 93 5.19 -4.13 -25.86
N THR A 94 6.43 -3.95 -25.42
CA THR A 94 7.34 -5.04 -25.10
C THR A 94 7.52 -5.11 -23.59
N PHE A 95 7.59 -6.31 -23.02
CA PHE A 95 7.82 -6.50 -21.60
C PHE A 95 8.94 -7.51 -21.36
N ARG A 96 9.58 -7.40 -20.20
CA ARG A 96 10.58 -8.35 -19.72
C ARG A 96 10.39 -8.58 -18.23
N PHE A 97 10.40 -9.85 -17.83
CA PHE A 97 10.38 -10.22 -16.42
C PHE A 97 11.81 -10.37 -15.88
N SER A 98 12.04 -9.92 -14.64
CA SER A 98 13.33 -10.06 -13.96
C SER A 98 13.09 -10.44 -12.50
N ALA A 99 13.50 -11.64 -12.11
CA ALA A 99 13.33 -12.16 -10.75
C ALA A 99 14.31 -11.53 -9.74
N ASP A 100 15.44 -11.00 -10.22
CA ASP A 100 16.54 -10.53 -9.37
C ASP A 100 16.35 -9.10 -8.86
N ARG A 101 15.38 -8.36 -9.42
CA ARG A 101 15.10 -6.97 -9.01
C ARG A 101 14.18 -6.94 -7.81
N ARG A 102 14.69 -6.39 -6.71
CA ARG A 102 13.90 -6.18 -5.48
C ARG A 102 13.17 -4.85 -5.51
N PRO A 103 11.95 -4.77 -4.95
CA PRO A 103 11.26 -3.50 -4.75
C PRO A 103 12.08 -2.58 -3.82
N PRO A 104 11.89 -1.25 -3.93
CA PRO A 104 12.40 -0.30 -2.95
C PRO A 104 11.98 -0.65 -1.52
N GLN A 105 12.75 -0.21 -0.52
CA GLN A 105 12.46 -0.49 0.90
C GLN A 105 11.26 0.30 1.43
N GLU A 106 10.95 1.45 0.83
CA GLU A 106 9.77 2.26 1.11
C GLU A 106 8.65 1.84 0.16
N LEU A 107 7.73 1.01 0.64
CA LEU A 107 6.56 0.60 -0.10
C LEU A 107 5.32 1.21 0.51
N ILE A 108 4.43 1.61 -0.37
CA ILE A 108 3.09 2.06 -0.03
C ILE A 108 2.18 0.92 -0.36
N ASP A 109 1.37 0.52 0.61
CA ASP A 109 0.49 -0.62 0.40
C ASP A 109 -0.60 -0.21 -0.59
N LEU A 110 -0.73 -0.99 -1.66
CA LEU A 110 -1.88 -0.90 -2.52
C LEU A 110 -2.92 -1.77 -1.84
N GLU A 111 -3.88 -1.17 -1.13
CA GLU A 111 -4.95 -1.85 -0.38
C GLU A 111 -5.95 -2.60 -1.31
N LEU A 112 -5.44 -3.32 -2.32
CA LEU A 112 -6.20 -4.00 -3.36
C LEU A 112 -5.55 -5.37 -3.63
N GLY A 113 -6.39 -6.42 -3.63
CA GLY A 113 -5.95 -7.75 -4.05
C GLY A 113 -5.76 -7.85 -5.57
N LEU A 114 -5.06 -8.90 -6.04
CA LEU A 114 -4.79 -9.10 -7.48
C LEU A 114 -6.07 -9.13 -8.34
N ALA A 115 -7.11 -9.85 -7.90
CA ALA A 115 -8.37 -9.91 -8.64
C ALA A 115 -9.05 -8.54 -8.75
N GLU A 116 -8.96 -7.74 -7.69
CA GLU A 116 -9.50 -6.39 -7.67
C GLU A 116 -8.69 -5.45 -8.57
N ILE A 117 -7.36 -5.52 -8.54
CA ILE A 117 -6.49 -4.75 -9.44
C ILE A 117 -6.83 -5.06 -10.90
N VAL A 118 -6.92 -6.33 -11.29
CA VAL A 118 -7.21 -6.69 -12.69
C VAL A 118 -8.62 -6.29 -13.09
N THR A 119 -9.62 -6.53 -12.24
CA THR A 119 -11.02 -6.15 -12.52
C THR A 119 -11.16 -4.63 -12.66
N GLN A 120 -10.60 -3.86 -11.73
CA GLN A 120 -10.63 -2.41 -11.79
C GLN A 120 -9.83 -1.86 -12.98
N GLY A 121 -8.69 -2.49 -13.30
CA GLY A 121 -7.85 -2.11 -14.43
C GLY A 121 -8.54 -2.30 -15.77
N ILE A 122 -9.17 -3.46 -16.00
CA ILE A 122 -9.96 -3.74 -17.20
C ILE A 122 -11.11 -2.73 -17.32
N ARG A 123 -11.84 -2.48 -16.23
CA ARG A 123 -12.96 -1.53 -16.22
C ARG A 123 -12.56 -0.09 -16.58
N ARG A 124 -11.32 0.31 -16.24
CA ARG A 124 -10.81 1.67 -16.48
C ARG A 124 -10.08 1.80 -17.83
N GLY A 125 -9.36 0.76 -18.24
CA GLY A 125 -8.43 0.80 -19.37
C GLY A 125 -8.99 0.24 -20.68
N LEU A 126 -10.03 -0.60 -20.62
CA LEU A 126 -10.67 -1.17 -21.81
C LEU A 126 -12.10 -0.66 -21.95
N ALA A 127 -12.41 -0.18 -23.16
CA ALA A 127 -13.77 0.17 -23.54
C ALA A 127 -14.68 -1.07 -23.41
N PRO A 128 -15.89 -0.94 -22.85
CA PRO A 128 -16.84 -2.05 -22.71
C PRO A 128 -17.05 -2.86 -23.99
N GLU A 129 -17.19 -2.18 -25.11
CA GLU A 129 -17.43 -2.77 -26.44
C GLU A 129 -16.27 -3.67 -26.83
N ARG A 130 -15.03 -3.26 -26.50
CA ARG A 130 -13.84 -4.05 -26.78
C ARG A 130 -13.80 -5.34 -25.96
N VAL A 131 -14.25 -5.30 -24.71
CA VAL A 131 -14.31 -6.51 -23.88
C VAL A 131 -15.36 -7.47 -24.41
N LEU A 132 -16.53 -6.96 -24.81
CA LEU A 132 -17.57 -7.77 -25.45
C LEU A 132 -17.07 -8.40 -26.75
N GLU A 133 -16.34 -7.66 -27.58
CA GLU A 133 -15.69 -8.21 -28.79
C GLU A 133 -14.70 -9.33 -28.48
N LEU A 134 -13.87 -9.18 -27.45
CA LEU A 134 -12.89 -10.19 -27.03
C LEU A 134 -13.57 -11.48 -26.60
N LEU A 135 -14.73 -11.37 -25.95
CA LEU A 135 -15.51 -12.49 -25.43
C LEU A 135 -16.53 -13.06 -26.44
N ALA A 136 -16.77 -12.37 -27.56
CA ALA A 136 -17.84 -12.72 -28.50
C ALA A 136 -17.68 -14.14 -29.08
N ALA A 137 -16.45 -14.56 -29.37
CA ALA A 137 -16.16 -15.89 -29.92
C ALA A 137 -16.46 -17.02 -28.92
N ASP A 138 -16.46 -16.72 -27.62
CA ASP A 138 -16.69 -17.67 -26.55
C ASP A 138 -18.11 -17.59 -25.98
N ARG A 139 -19.00 -16.76 -26.56
CA ARG A 139 -20.36 -16.54 -26.04
C ARG A 139 -21.15 -17.84 -25.89
N ASP A 140 -21.03 -18.75 -26.86
CA ASP A 140 -21.75 -20.03 -26.86
C ASP A 140 -21.01 -21.16 -26.12
N ARG A 141 -19.85 -20.87 -25.51
CA ARG A 141 -19.01 -21.87 -24.84
C ARG A 141 -19.27 -21.88 -23.34
N PHE A 142 -19.13 -23.05 -22.73
CA PHE A 142 -19.30 -23.27 -21.30
C PHE A 142 -18.18 -22.63 -20.50
N VAL A 143 -18.54 -21.93 -19.42
CA VAL A 143 -17.59 -21.29 -18.50
C VAL A 143 -17.19 -22.27 -17.41
N ILE A 144 -16.01 -22.85 -17.52
CA ILE A 144 -15.51 -23.88 -16.60
C ILE A 144 -14.69 -23.23 -15.47
N PRO A 145 -15.15 -23.31 -14.19
CA PRO A 145 -14.42 -22.71 -13.08
C PRO A 145 -13.16 -23.51 -12.72
N ARG A 146 -12.11 -22.81 -12.33
CA ARG A 146 -10.94 -23.38 -11.65
C ARG A 146 -11.02 -23.05 -10.16
N ALA A 147 -11.50 -24.01 -9.38
CA ALA A 147 -11.89 -23.81 -7.97
C ALA A 147 -10.86 -23.06 -7.10
N ARG A 148 -9.56 -23.36 -7.25
CA ARG A 148 -8.49 -22.70 -6.48
C ARG A 148 -8.37 -21.20 -6.79
N GLU A 149 -8.49 -20.83 -8.06
CA GLU A 149 -8.29 -19.46 -8.51
C GLU A 149 -9.56 -18.61 -8.33
N MET A 150 -10.74 -19.24 -8.37
CA MET A 150 -12.05 -18.62 -8.10
C MET A 150 -12.15 -18.00 -6.70
N VAL A 151 -11.42 -18.52 -5.70
CA VAL A 151 -11.45 -18.02 -4.32
C VAL A 151 -11.17 -16.51 -4.26
N ARG A 152 -10.30 -15.98 -5.13
CA ARG A 152 -9.96 -14.55 -5.16
C ARG A 152 -11.14 -13.66 -5.53
N PHE A 153 -12.05 -14.16 -6.35
CA PHE A 153 -13.24 -13.43 -6.79
C PHE A 153 -14.40 -13.56 -5.81
N VAL A 154 -14.48 -14.68 -5.09
CA VAL A 154 -15.47 -14.89 -4.02
C VAL A 154 -15.17 -13.99 -2.81
N GLN A 155 -13.89 -13.74 -2.50
CA GLN A 155 -13.46 -12.85 -1.41
C GLN A 155 -13.50 -11.36 -1.80
N MET A 156 -13.67 -11.05 -3.09
CA MET A 156 -13.74 -9.67 -3.57
C MET A 156 -15.08 -9.02 -3.20
N GLN A 157 -15.06 -7.73 -2.89
CA GLN A 157 -16.28 -6.95 -2.66
C GLN A 157 -17.01 -6.71 -3.99
N LEU A 158 -17.97 -7.57 -4.30
CA LEU A 158 -18.84 -7.49 -5.48
C LEU A 158 -20.22 -6.94 -5.11
N ASP A 159 -20.85 -6.21 -6.02
CA ASP A 159 -22.27 -5.87 -5.93
C ASP A 159 -23.15 -7.13 -6.11
N ALA A 160 -24.45 -7.01 -5.83
CA ALA A 160 -25.35 -8.17 -5.83
C ALA A 160 -25.43 -8.88 -7.20
N PRO A 161 -25.57 -8.18 -8.35
CA PRO A 161 -25.58 -8.82 -9.66
C PRO A 161 -24.28 -9.56 -9.98
N LEU A 162 -23.12 -8.95 -9.76
CA LEU A 162 -21.83 -9.58 -10.06
C LEU A 162 -21.54 -10.75 -9.11
N ARG A 163 -21.98 -10.67 -7.86
CA ARG A 163 -21.86 -11.79 -6.91
C ARG A 163 -22.69 -12.98 -7.36
N GLU A 164 -23.90 -12.75 -7.87
CA GLU A 164 -24.74 -13.83 -8.40
C GLU A 164 -24.14 -14.45 -9.66
N LEU A 165 -23.61 -13.63 -10.57
CA LEU A 165 -22.85 -14.10 -11.73
C LEU A 165 -21.75 -15.09 -11.30
N VAL A 166 -20.89 -14.71 -10.35
CA VAL A 166 -19.80 -15.57 -9.85
C VAL A 166 -20.34 -16.87 -9.23
N ARG A 167 -21.46 -16.83 -8.49
CA ARG A 167 -22.08 -18.01 -7.89
C ARG A 167 -22.63 -19.00 -8.91
N ARG A 168 -23.10 -18.50 -10.06
CA ARG A 168 -23.66 -19.32 -11.15
C ARG A 168 -22.60 -20.00 -12.02
N ILE A 169 -21.32 -19.64 -11.89
CA ILE A 169 -20.24 -20.29 -12.62
C ILE A 169 -19.98 -21.69 -12.02
N ASP A 170 -20.74 -22.67 -12.51
CA ASP A 170 -20.72 -24.07 -12.07
C ASP A 170 -20.17 -25.03 -13.14
N GLY A 171 -19.76 -24.50 -14.29
CA GLY A 171 -19.31 -25.29 -15.45
C GLY A 171 -20.43 -25.79 -16.35
N ARG A 172 -21.70 -25.47 -16.09
CA ARG A 172 -22.85 -25.97 -16.84
C ARG A 172 -23.54 -24.93 -17.69
N HIS A 173 -23.23 -23.66 -17.46
CA HIS A 173 -23.78 -22.54 -18.21
C HIS A 173 -22.75 -22.01 -19.20
N THR A 174 -23.25 -21.60 -20.36
CA THR A 174 -22.48 -20.87 -21.36
C THR A 174 -22.23 -19.43 -20.91
N LEU A 175 -21.26 -18.78 -21.54
CA LEU A 175 -20.97 -17.37 -21.28
C LEU A 175 -22.20 -16.50 -21.54
N GLY A 176 -22.89 -16.70 -22.67
CA GLY A 176 -24.11 -15.98 -23.03
C GLY A 176 -25.19 -16.11 -21.97
N GLU A 177 -25.52 -17.34 -21.55
CA GLU A 177 -26.53 -17.58 -20.50
C GLU A 177 -26.19 -16.88 -19.18
N LEU A 178 -24.90 -16.85 -18.80
CA LEU A 178 -24.45 -16.17 -17.60
C LEU A 178 -24.60 -14.65 -17.70
N LEU A 179 -24.18 -14.05 -18.83
CA LEU A 179 -24.30 -12.60 -19.06
C LEU A 179 -25.76 -12.15 -19.18
N ASP A 180 -26.58 -12.89 -19.93
CA ASP A 180 -28.01 -12.60 -20.11
C ASP A 180 -28.72 -12.63 -18.75
N SER A 181 -28.43 -13.64 -17.93
CA SER A 181 -29.04 -13.75 -16.61
C SER A 181 -28.61 -12.68 -15.61
N ALA A 182 -27.37 -12.21 -15.69
CA ALA A 182 -26.89 -11.11 -14.87
C ALA A 182 -27.61 -9.81 -15.26
N SER A 183 -27.86 -9.60 -16.55
CA SER A 183 -28.64 -8.48 -17.08
C SER A 183 -30.11 -8.55 -16.65
N GLU A 184 -30.73 -9.73 -16.71
CA GLU A 184 -32.10 -9.96 -16.23
C GLU A 184 -32.26 -9.70 -14.73
N ALA A 185 -31.22 -9.98 -13.93
CA ALA A 185 -31.17 -9.66 -12.51
C ALA A 185 -30.95 -8.15 -12.22
N GLY A 186 -30.98 -7.29 -13.24
CA GLY A 186 -30.77 -5.85 -13.15
C GLY A 186 -29.30 -5.42 -13.17
N GLY A 187 -28.39 -6.31 -13.56
CA GLY A 187 -26.97 -6.03 -13.76
C GLY A 187 -26.68 -5.35 -15.10
N ASP A 188 -25.49 -4.77 -15.19
CA ASP A 188 -24.96 -4.20 -16.43
C ASP A 188 -24.16 -5.29 -17.17
N GLU A 189 -24.55 -5.62 -18.41
CA GLU A 189 -23.89 -6.63 -19.25
C GLU A 189 -22.39 -6.30 -19.42
N ALA A 190 -22.06 -5.02 -19.62
CA ALA A 190 -20.68 -4.58 -19.79
C ALA A 190 -19.83 -4.87 -18.54
N ARG A 191 -20.37 -4.61 -17.35
CA ARG A 191 -19.67 -4.90 -16.08
C ARG A 191 -19.49 -6.40 -15.87
N SER A 192 -20.50 -7.18 -16.22
CA SER A 192 -20.48 -8.64 -16.14
C SER A 192 -19.42 -9.22 -17.07
N ALA A 193 -19.35 -8.71 -18.31
CA ALA A 193 -18.32 -9.08 -19.29
C ALA A 193 -16.91 -8.67 -18.82
N GLN A 194 -16.74 -7.47 -18.25
CA GLN A 194 -15.46 -7.03 -17.68
C GLN A 194 -14.99 -7.94 -16.53
N LEU A 195 -15.89 -8.36 -15.63
CA LEU A 195 -15.56 -9.32 -14.58
C LEU A 195 -15.21 -10.69 -15.16
N MET A 196 -15.96 -11.16 -16.15
CA MET A 196 -15.67 -12.44 -16.83
C MET A 196 -14.28 -12.43 -17.48
N HIS A 197 -13.95 -11.36 -18.20
CA HIS A 197 -12.65 -11.21 -18.82
C HIS A 197 -11.52 -11.14 -17.77
N ALA A 198 -11.75 -10.48 -16.63
CA ALA A 198 -10.79 -10.50 -15.51
C ALA A 198 -10.58 -11.92 -14.95
N MET A 199 -11.66 -12.69 -14.80
CA MET A 199 -11.58 -14.10 -14.37
C MET A 199 -10.83 -14.97 -15.38
N GLU A 200 -11.01 -14.73 -16.68
CA GLU A 200 -10.28 -15.41 -17.75
C GLU A 200 -8.79 -15.06 -17.70
N CYS A 201 -8.43 -13.77 -17.64
CA CYS A 201 -7.02 -13.32 -17.57
C CYS A 201 -6.28 -13.87 -16.35
N LEU A 202 -6.99 -14.10 -15.25
CA LEU A 202 -6.44 -14.68 -14.02
C LEU A 202 -6.63 -16.21 -13.93
N GLU A 203 -7.04 -16.84 -15.03
CA GLU A 203 -7.27 -18.28 -15.16
C GLU A 203 -8.25 -18.86 -14.13
N ALA A 204 -9.12 -18.02 -13.55
CA ALA A 204 -10.20 -18.45 -12.68
C ALA A 204 -11.31 -19.17 -13.46
N VAL A 205 -11.46 -18.85 -14.74
CA VAL A 205 -12.33 -19.56 -15.67
C VAL A 205 -11.57 -19.93 -16.95
N ARG A 206 -12.13 -20.88 -17.68
CA ARG A 206 -11.76 -21.17 -19.08
C ARG A 206 -13.01 -21.50 -19.87
N PHE A 207 -12.98 -21.27 -21.18
CA PHE A 207 -14.09 -21.63 -22.07
C PHE A 207 -13.90 -23.04 -22.67
N ALA A 208 -14.99 -23.80 -22.77
CA ALA A 208 -15.00 -25.16 -23.32
C ALA A 208 -16.29 -25.43 -24.12
N ASP A 209 -16.22 -26.37 -25.05
CA ASP A 209 -17.35 -26.68 -25.94
C ASP A 209 -18.35 -27.66 -25.31
N GLU A 210 -17.92 -28.38 -24.26
CA GLU A 210 -18.76 -29.28 -23.46
C GLU A 210 -18.88 -28.78 -22.01
N PRO A 211 -20.05 -28.99 -21.36
CA PRO A 211 -20.24 -28.64 -19.96
C PRO A 211 -19.39 -29.54 -19.06
N LEU A 212 -19.07 -29.04 -17.87
CA LEU A 212 -18.43 -29.82 -16.81
C LEU A 212 -19.38 -30.96 -16.40
N ARG A 213 -19.07 -32.18 -16.82
CA ARG A 213 -19.83 -33.36 -16.42
C ARG A 213 -19.84 -33.41 -14.90
N ALA A 214 -21.05 -33.53 -14.34
CA ALA A 214 -21.20 -33.75 -12.92
C ALA A 214 -20.30 -34.93 -12.53
N ARG A 215 -19.35 -34.71 -11.61
CA ARG A 215 -18.77 -35.84 -10.90
C ARG A 215 -19.96 -36.58 -10.28
N SER A 216 -20.25 -37.76 -10.81
CA SER A 216 -21.17 -38.69 -10.18
C SER A 216 -20.76 -38.78 -8.72
N ARG A 217 -21.66 -38.44 -7.79
CA ARG A 217 -21.52 -38.76 -6.35
C ARG A 217 -21.75 -40.25 -6.13
N ALA A 218 -21.16 -41.10 -6.97
CA ALA A 218 -21.16 -42.55 -6.86
C ALA A 218 -19.71 -43.06 -6.95
N ALA A 219 -18.94 -42.69 -5.95
CA ALA A 219 -17.71 -43.37 -5.52
C ALA A 219 -17.48 -42.99 -4.04
N SER A 220 -18.53 -43.14 -3.24
CA SER A 220 -18.47 -43.15 -1.78
C SER A 220 -19.34 -44.33 -1.35
N ASP A 221 -18.86 -45.52 -1.68
CA ASP A 221 -19.25 -46.82 -1.11
C ASP A 221 -18.30 -47.87 -1.70
N ASP A 222 -17.05 -47.84 -1.23
CA ASP A 222 -16.25 -49.06 -1.12
C ASP A 222 -15.30 -48.89 0.07
N VAL A 223 -15.89 -48.78 1.26
CA VAL A 223 -15.22 -49.20 2.48
C VAL A 223 -15.35 -50.71 2.51
N ARG A 224 -14.38 -51.41 1.90
CA ARG A 224 -14.04 -52.76 2.29
C ARG A 224 -12.78 -52.69 3.13
N SER A 225 -13.02 -52.88 4.42
CA SER A 225 -12.05 -53.36 5.40
C SER A 225 -11.25 -54.53 4.83
N ASP A 226 -9.94 -54.44 4.91
CA ASP A 226 -9.10 -55.53 5.39
C ASP A 226 -7.84 -54.93 6.04
N ASP A 227 -7.55 -55.46 7.23
CA ASP A 227 -6.39 -55.20 8.08
C ASP A 227 -5.06 -55.49 7.36
N GLU A 228 -4.01 -54.73 7.66
CA GLU A 228 -2.79 -55.23 8.33
C GLU A 228 -1.68 -54.15 8.41
N ILE A 229 -1.37 -53.78 9.66
CA ILE A 229 -0.05 -53.60 10.29
C ILE A 229 1.11 -53.07 9.43
N GLY A 230 1.63 -51.90 9.83
CA GLY A 230 2.93 -51.38 9.41
C GLY A 230 3.33 -50.14 10.20
N ASP A 231 3.72 -50.35 11.47
CA ASP A 231 4.47 -49.41 12.29
C ASP A 231 5.80 -49.05 11.61
N THR A 232 6.01 -47.78 11.27
CA THR A 232 7.32 -47.12 11.37
C THR A 232 7.15 -45.62 11.53
N SER A 233 7.43 -45.18 12.75
CA SER A 233 8.01 -43.89 13.10
C SER A 233 9.04 -43.39 12.07
N GLU A 234 8.80 -42.26 11.42
CA GLU A 234 9.89 -41.34 11.01
C GLU A 234 9.37 -39.92 10.78
N ALA A 235 9.76 -39.00 11.66
CA ALA A 235 9.59 -37.58 11.48
C ALA A 235 10.61 -37.07 10.44
N PRO A 236 10.23 -36.22 9.47
CA PRO A 236 11.22 -35.60 8.59
C PRO A 236 11.97 -34.45 9.31
N PRO A 237 13.28 -34.28 9.03
CA PRO A 237 14.20 -33.47 9.83
C PRO A 237 14.16 -31.98 9.50
N ALA A 238 14.59 -31.16 10.47
CA ALA A 238 15.04 -29.80 10.22
C ALA A 238 16.41 -29.82 9.52
N PRO A 239 16.73 -28.85 8.63
CA PRO A 239 18.12 -28.52 8.36
C PRO A 239 18.46 -27.10 8.81
N MET A 240 19.42 -27.05 9.72
CA MET A 240 20.28 -25.91 10.01
C MET A 240 21.21 -25.60 8.83
N GLY A 241 21.73 -24.36 8.81
CA GLY A 241 23.14 -24.12 8.45
C GLY A 241 23.39 -23.31 7.19
N LEU A 242 23.77 -22.05 7.39
CA LEU A 242 24.55 -21.24 6.45
C LEU A 242 25.92 -21.89 6.16
N PRO A 243 26.54 -21.53 5.03
CA PRO A 243 27.96 -21.22 5.07
C PRO A 243 28.28 -19.82 4.52
N SER A 244 29.47 -19.38 4.92
CA SER A 244 29.97 -18.02 5.06
C SER A 244 30.58 -17.40 3.78
N VAL A 245 30.47 -16.07 3.71
CA VAL A 245 31.23 -14.97 3.03
C VAL A 245 32.55 -15.28 2.26
N PRO A 246 32.92 -14.43 1.27
CA PRO A 246 33.69 -13.22 1.60
C PRO A 246 33.26 -11.91 0.90
N SER A 247 33.70 -10.84 1.55
CA SER A 247 33.42 -9.42 1.34
C SER A 247 34.41 -8.79 0.34
N ALA A 248 33.91 -7.87 -0.49
CA ALA A 248 34.61 -6.78 -1.19
C ALA A 248 33.56 -6.11 -2.11
N VAL A 249 33.40 -4.81 -2.32
CA VAL A 249 34.12 -3.56 -2.05
C VAL A 249 33.12 -2.43 -2.40
N VAL A 250 33.07 -1.38 -1.56
CA VAL A 250 32.88 0.07 -1.82
C VAL A 250 31.67 0.58 -2.65
N ALA A 251 31.13 1.69 -2.13
CA ALA A 251 30.06 2.55 -2.60
C ALA A 251 30.29 3.22 -3.97
N THR A 252 29.17 3.62 -4.60
CA THR A 252 28.77 4.98 -5.07
C THR A 252 27.29 4.85 -5.46
N ASP A 253 26.38 5.66 -4.94
CA ASP A 253 25.91 6.96 -5.47
C ASP A 253 25.65 6.98 -6.98
N ASP A 254 24.59 7.70 -7.34
CA ASP A 254 24.10 8.15 -8.66
C ASP A 254 22.58 7.91 -8.70
N GLY A 255 21.75 8.93 -8.54
CA GLY A 255 21.82 10.16 -9.32
C GLY A 255 20.87 9.96 -10.50
N GLU A 256 19.63 10.44 -10.34
CA GLU A 256 18.72 10.56 -11.47
C GLU A 256 19.33 11.53 -12.49
N LEU A 257 19.59 11.03 -13.71
CA LEU A 257 19.77 11.66 -15.04
C LEU A 257 20.41 10.55 -15.89
N GLY A 258 19.87 10.04 -17.00
CA GLY A 258 19.40 10.77 -18.16
C GLY A 258 20.50 10.73 -19.23
N ASP A 259 20.76 9.58 -19.86
CA ASP A 259 21.36 9.51 -21.21
C ASP A 259 21.25 8.09 -21.79
N ASP A 260 20.74 7.98 -23.02
CA ASP A 260 21.19 7.03 -24.06
C ASP A 260 20.17 6.94 -25.21
N ALA A 261 20.53 7.54 -26.34
CA ALA A 261 20.21 7.07 -27.69
C ALA A 261 21.15 7.77 -28.71
N PRO A 262 21.33 7.24 -29.94
CA PRO A 262 21.69 5.86 -30.28
C PRO A 262 22.84 5.82 -31.34
N ALA A 263 23.37 4.62 -31.64
CA ALA A 263 24.16 4.38 -32.85
C ALA A 263 23.35 3.57 -33.88
N GLU A 264 23.30 4.09 -35.10
CA GLU A 264 22.51 3.66 -36.25
C GLU A 264 22.87 2.27 -36.81
N THR A 265 21.88 1.53 -37.35
CA THR A 265 21.89 1.12 -38.77
C THR A 265 20.51 0.64 -39.27
N THR A 266 19.98 1.40 -40.24
CA THR A 266 19.19 1.02 -41.44
C THR A 266 17.97 0.08 -41.34
N GLY A 267 16.82 0.61 -41.76
CA GLY A 267 15.67 -0.19 -42.22
C GLY A 267 14.39 0.64 -42.36
N ALA A 268 14.25 1.38 -43.46
CA ALA A 268 13.10 2.25 -43.73
C ALA A 268 11.76 1.50 -43.79
N THR A 269 10.71 2.06 -43.19
CA THR A 269 9.33 2.05 -43.74
C THR A 269 8.56 3.24 -43.16
N ARG A 270 8.14 4.14 -44.05
CA ARG A 270 7.24 5.27 -43.74
C ARG A 270 5.82 4.77 -43.51
N LEU A 271 5.11 5.32 -42.52
CA LEU A 271 3.66 5.48 -42.56
C LEU A 271 3.20 6.65 -41.68
N ALA A 272 2.10 7.25 -42.11
CA ALA A 272 1.64 8.63 -41.94
C ALA A 272 1.10 9.01 -40.54
N PRO A 273 0.97 10.33 -40.24
CA PRO A 273 0.40 10.80 -38.97
C PRO A 273 -1.13 10.60 -38.93
N SER A 274 -1.64 10.22 -37.75
CA SER A 274 -3.07 10.15 -37.45
C SER A 274 -3.61 11.54 -37.10
N PRO A 275 -4.75 11.98 -37.68
CA PRO A 275 -5.40 13.25 -37.37
C PRO A 275 -6.30 13.11 -36.15
N PHE A 276 -6.46 14.17 -35.34
CA PHE A 276 -7.72 14.67 -34.78
C PHE A 276 -7.43 15.71 -33.68
N ASP A 277 -7.38 16.97 -34.10
CA ASP A 277 -7.72 18.17 -33.33
C ASP A 277 -8.77 18.96 -34.17
N ALA A 278 -9.65 19.69 -33.50
CA ALA A 278 -10.73 20.62 -33.96
C ALA A 278 -12.17 20.05 -33.96
N GLU A 279 -13.03 20.49 -33.01
CA GLU A 279 -14.07 21.56 -33.09
C GLU A 279 -15.43 21.04 -33.62
N ALA A 280 -16.64 21.45 -33.22
CA ALA A 280 -17.27 22.43 -32.34
C ALA A 280 -18.66 21.81 -31.91
N THR A 281 -19.54 22.31 -31.03
CA THR A 281 -20.23 23.61 -31.05
C THR A 281 -21.25 23.63 -29.88
N ASP A 282 -21.38 24.78 -29.21
CA ASP A 282 -22.45 25.17 -28.29
C ASP A 282 -23.66 25.72 -29.08
N PRO A 283 -24.91 25.58 -28.58
CA PRO A 283 -25.84 26.70 -28.67
C PRO A 283 -26.75 26.88 -27.43
N GLY A 284 -26.87 28.11 -26.92
CA GLY A 284 -28.04 28.50 -26.12
C GLY A 284 -27.95 29.75 -25.24
N MET A 285 -27.69 30.92 -25.84
CA MET A 285 -27.71 32.24 -25.18
C MET A 285 -29.14 32.71 -24.81
N LEU A 286 -29.31 33.51 -23.73
CA LEU A 286 -29.91 34.89 -23.70
C LEU A 286 -30.27 35.38 -22.25
N PRO A 287 -30.37 36.72 -21.97
CA PRO A 287 -29.36 37.40 -21.14
C PRO A 287 -29.86 38.48 -20.12
N VAL A 288 -28.88 39.13 -19.47
CA VAL A 288 -28.81 40.54 -18.95
C VAL A 288 -29.69 40.97 -17.76
N ARG A 289 -29.05 41.48 -16.68
CA ARG A 289 -29.17 42.88 -16.20
C ARG A 289 -28.17 43.23 -15.09
N GLU A 290 -27.32 44.22 -15.36
CA GLU A 290 -26.65 45.05 -14.35
C GLU A 290 -27.63 46.09 -13.77
N PRO A 291 -27.28 46.72 -12.62
CA PRO A 291 -26.98 48.14 -12.74
C PRO A 291 -25.75 48.65 -11.96
N SER A 292 -25.08 49.56 -12.65
CA SER A 292 -24.09 50.60 -12.28
C SER A 292 -24.19 51.27 -10.89
N ALA A 293 -23.01 51.35 -10.26
CA ALA A 293 -22.34 52.47 -9.55
C ALA A 293 -23.11 53.53 -8.76
N ARG A 294 -22.59 53.83 -7.55
CA ARG A 294 -22.19 55.20 -7.17
C ARG A 294 -21.15 55.24 -6.04
N ALA A 295 -20.24 56.20 -6.18
CA ALA A 295 -19.02 56.45 -5.43
C ALA A 295 -19.19 57.46 -4.28
N ALA A 296 -18.27 57.41 -3.31
CA ALA A 296 -17.65 58.52 -2.56
C ALA A 296 -16.50 57.91 -1.69
N GLU A 297 -15.21 58.10 -1.98
CA GLU A 297 -14.32 59.21 -1.52
C GLU A 297 -14.42 59.46 0.01
N ARG A 298 -13.39 59.48 0.87
CA ARG A 298 -11.92 59.70 0.81
C ARG A 298 -11.27 59.33 2.19
N ASP A 299 -10.04 58.80 2.19
CA ASP A 299 -8.82 58.95 3.06
C ASP A 299 -8.87 59.40 4.56
N PRO A 300 -7.81 59.20 5.39
CA PRO A 300 -6.96 58.02 5.70
C PRO A 300 -6.73 57.82 7.24
N ALA A 301 -5.91 56.84 7.65
CA ALA A 301 -5.68 56.31 9.01
C ALA A 301 -5.05 57.24 10.08
N PRO A 302 -5.12 56.85 11.38
CA PRO A 302 -3.91 56.74 12.22
C PRO A 302 -3.87 55.48 13.15
N PRO A 303 -2.75 55.21 13.86
CA PRO A 303 -2.28 53.86 14.20
C PRO A 303 -2.56 53.36 15.64
N ASP A 304 -2.20 52.09 15.86
CA ASP A 304 -2.28 51.26 17.09
C ASP A 304 -1.69 51.89 18.37
N PRO A 305 -2.25 51.58 19.55
CA PRO A 305 -1.54 51.72 20.83
C PRO A 305 -0.96 50.37 21.33
N ALA A 306 0.27 50.45 21.86
CA ALA A 306 1.02 49.40 22.56
C ALA A 306 0.39 49.02 23.94
N PRO A 307 0.81 47.90 24.57
CA PRO A 307 0.08 47.24 25.65
C PRO A 307 0.45 47.75 27.06
N PRO A 308 -0.33 47.44 28.10
CA PRO A 308 0.13 47.55 29.48
C PRO A 308 0.58 46.20 30.06
N ASP A 309 1.71 46.24 30.77
CA ASP A 309 2.24 45.21 31.64
C ASP A 309 1.37 44.98 32.89
N GLY A 310 1.33 43.74 33.39
CA GLY A 310 0.72 43.41 34.69
C GLY A 310 0.74 41.91 34.99
N GLU A 311 1.65 41.51 35.87
CA GLU A 311 1.83 40.15 36.40
C GLU A 311 0.60 39.62 37.16
N GLY A 312 0.33 38.32 37.01
CA GLY A 312 -0.68 37.60 37.77
C GLY A 312 -0.55 36.09 37.59
N SER A 313 0.15 35.44 38.52
CA SER A 313 0.26 33.98 38.65
C SER A 313 -1.12 33.32 38.77
N GLY A 314 -1.44 32.45 37.82
CA GLY A 314 -2.57 31.52 37.88
C GLY A 314 -2.37 30.41 36.85
N ALA A 315 -2.39 29.16 37.33
CA ALA A 315 -2.27 27.90 36.59
C ALA A 315 -2.39 28.00 35.05
N ARG A 316 -1.28 27.78 34.34
CA ARG A 316 -1.32 27.66 32.87
C ARG A 316 -1.95 26.31 32.49
N PRO A 317 -2.99 26.30 31.63
CA PRO A 317 -3.41 25.07 30.95
C PRO A 317 -2.29 24.63 30.00
N ALA A 318 -2.31 23.34 29.62
CA ALA A 318 -1.37 22.70 28.71
C ALA A 318 -0.90 23.67 27.61
N THR A 319 0.40 23.99 27.62
CA THR A 319 1.05 24.75 26.57
C THR A 319 0.79 24.02 25.26
N THR A 320 -0.07 24.58 24.42
CA THR A 320 -0.19 24.15 23.02
C THR A 320 1.18 24.38 22.41
N ALA A 321 1.89 23.28 22.12
CA ALA A 321 3.18 23.32 21.45
C ALA A 321 3.08 24.22 20.21
N SER A 322 4.06 25.08 20.00
CA SER A 322 4.10 25.92 18.81
C SER A 322 4.16 25.02 17.55
N PRO A 323 3.70 25.51 16.38
CA PRO A 323 3.83 24.76 15.13
C PRO A 323 5.26 24.26 14.87
N GLU A 324 6.27 25.07 15.21
CA GLU A 324 7.69 24.70 15.11
C GLU A 324 8.07 23.58 16.10
N GLU A 325 7.59 23.62 17.35
CA GLU A 325 7.82 22.56 18.35
C GLU A 325 7.14 21.24 17.97
N LEU A 326 6.00 21.32 17.26
CA LEU A 326 5.30 20.16 16.70
C LEU A 326 6.05 19.59 15.50
N ASP A 327 6.52 20.42 14.57
CA ASP A 327 7.31 20.00 13.42
C ASP A 327 8.62 19.32 13.85
N ASP A 328 9.31 19.90 14.84
CA ASP A 328 10.51 19.32 15.45
C ASP A 328 10.20 17.98 16.15
N ARG A 329 9.06 17.87 16.83
CA ARG A 329 8.63 16.61 17.46
C ARG A 329 8.32 15.54 16.43
N VAL A 330 7.67 15.90 15.33
CA VAL A 330 7.36 14.99 14.22
C VAL A 330 8.65 14.54 13.52
N ALA A 331 9.60 15.45 13.28
CA ALA A 331 10.91 15.11 12.71
C ALA A 331 11.69 14.14 13.60
N ARG A 332 11.74 14.40 14.92
CA ARG A 332 12.34 13.49 15.90
C ARG A 332 11.67 12.12 15.89
N LEU A 333 10.34 12.07 15.79
CA LEU A 333 9.57 10.82 15.73
C LEU A 333 9.91 10.00 14.48
N PHE A 334 9.97 10.63 13.30
CA PHE A 334 10.36 9.93 12.06
C PHE A 334 11.80 9.40 12.12
N GLU A 335 12.72 10.17 12.70
CA GLU A 335 14.10 9.74 12.88
C GLU A 335 14.20 8.58 13.90
N ALA A 336 13.47 8.69 15.02
CA ALA A 336 13.37 7.64 16.03
C ALA A 336 12.83 6.34 15.42
N GLU A 337 11.77 6.43 14.62
CA GLU A 337 11.14 5.30 13.93
C GLU A 337 12.08 4.62 12.92
N ARG A 338 12.93 5.39 12.21
CA ARG A 338 13.98 4.82 11.35
C ARG A 338 14.98 4.00 12.17
N HIS A 339 15.36 4.49 13.35
CA HIS A 339 16.24 3.79 14.27
C HIS A 339 15.58 2.55 14.87
N PHE A 340 14.30 2.65 15.22
CA PHE A 340 13.49 1.54 15.71
C PHE A 340 13.40 0.39 14.69
N ARG A 341 13.09 0.69 13.42
CA ARG A 341 13.10 -0.32 12.33
C ARG A 341 14.47 -0.96 12.11
N ARG A 342 15.56 -0.20 12.30
CA ARG A 342 16.92 -0.75 12.25
C ARG A 342 17.17 -1.74 13.40
N GLY A 343 16.67 -1.43 14.59
CA GLY A 343 16.75 -2.32 15.76
C GLY A 343 16.02 -3.63 15.54
N HIS A 344 14.79 -3.59 15.01
CA HIS A 344 14.03 -4.79 14.63
C HIS A 344 14.78 -5.68 13.63
N ARG A 345 15.29 -5.10 12.54
CA ARG A 345 16.09 -5.86 11.56
C ARG A 345 17.36 -6.48 12.15
N ALA A 346 17.93 -5.87 13.19
CA ALA A 346 19.09 -6.43 13.88
C ALA A 346 18.67 -7.59 14.79
N LEU A 347 17.54 -7.48 15.50
CA LEU A 347 16.96 -8.59 16.27
C LEU A 347 16.63 -9.81 15.40
N ASP A 348 16.05 -9.59 14.21
CA ASP A 348 15.72 -10.67 13.26
C ASP A 348 16.96 -11.43 12.79
N LYS A 349 18.12 -10.74 12.76
CA LYS A 349 19.43 -11.32 12.41
C LYS A 349 20.17 -11.91 13.61
N GLY A 350 19.58 -11.87 14.80
CA GLY A 350 20.20 -12.32 16.05
C GLY A 350 21.30 -11.38 16.58
N ASP A 351 21.44 -10.17 16.05
CA ASP A 351 22.45 -9.21 16.46
C ASP A 351 21.90 -8.27 17.54
N ALA A 352 21.98 -8.74 18.79
CA ALA A 352 21.46 -7.99 19.94
C ALA A 352 22.23 -6.68 20.20
N ALA A 353 23.55 -6.64 19.96
CA ALA A 353 24.36 -5.44 20.19
C ALA A 353 23.98 -4.30 19.24
N ARG A 354 23.82 -4.60 17.94
CA ARG A 354 23.33 -3.61 16.97
C ARG A 354 21.88 -3.20 17.23
N ALA A 355 21.05 -4.13 17.70
CA ALA A 355 19.67 -3.83 18.08
C ALA A 355 19.61 -2.83 19.24
N ILE A 356 20.35 -3.08 20.33
CA ILE A 356 20.43 -2.20 21.49
C ILE A 356 20.86 -0.80 21.06
N GLY A 357 21.97 -0.65 20.34
CA GLY A 357 22.44 0.68 19.92
C GLY A 357 21.47 1.40 18.97
N ALA A 358 20.64 0.67 18.21
CA ALA A 358 19.60 1.27 17.38
C ALA A 358 18.40 1.72 18.20
N PHE A 359 17.94 0.92 19.16
CA PHE A 359 16.84 1.31 20.05
C PHE A 359 17.24 2.43 21.01
N GLU A 360 18.48 2.48 21.50
CA GLU A 360 18.97 3.59 22.33
C GLU A 360 18.88 4.93 21.60
N ARG A 361 19.19 4.96 20.29
CA ARG A 361 19.01 6.17 19.48
C ARG A 361 17.54 6.53 19.30
N ALA A 362 16.64 5.55 19.16
CA ALA A 362 15.21 5.80 19.06
C ALA A 362 14.66 6.40 20.37
N VAL A 363 15.02 5.81 21.52
CA VAL A 363 14.62 6.30 22.85
C VAL A 363 15.24 7.67 23.16
N ALA A 364 16.47 7.94 22.71
CA ALA A 364 17.12 9.25 22.89
C ALA A 364 16.40 10.36 22.12
N LEU A 365 15.78 10.03 20.98
CA LEU A 365 15.02 10.98 20.16
C LEU A 365 13.58 11.16 20.66
N CYS A 366 12.92 10.06 21.04
CA CYS A 366 11.54 10.01 21.52
C CYS A 366 11.42 9.05 22.71
N GLY A 367 11.71 9.54 23.92
CA GLY A 367 11.65 8.73 25.15
C GLY A 367 10.23 8.57 25.72
N ASP A 368 9.27 9.30 25.18
CA ASP A 368 7.85 9.24 25.50
C ASP A 368 7.10 8.14 24.72
N GLU A 369 7.74 7.52 23.72
CA GLU A 369 7.19 6.42 22.95
C GLU A 369 7.39 5.08 23.66
N GLY A 370 6.33 4.56 24.29
CA GLY A 370 6.38 3.32 25.08
C GLY A 370 6.92 2.11 24.31
N GLN A 371 6.63 2.02 23.00
CA GLN A 371 7.13 0.94 22.17
C GLN A 371 8.67 0.90 22.13
N PHE A 372 9.33 2.05 21.99
CA PHE A 372 10.78 2.10 21.85
C PHE A 372 11.48 1.64 23.13
N VAL A 373 10.94 2.04 24.28
CA VAL A 373 11.41 1.65 25.61
C VAL A 373 11.25 0.14 25.81
N ALA A 374 10.10 -0.44 25.47
CA ALA A 374 9.85 -1.88 25.62
C ALA A 374 10.84 -2.74 24.81
N TYR A 375 11.09 -2.38 23.54
CA TYR A 375 11.99 -3.15 22.69
C TYR A 375 13.46 -2.95 23.05
N LEU A 376 13.85 -1.80 23.62
CA LEU A 376 15.18 -1.61 24.19
C LEU A 376 15.42 -2.54 25.38
N GLY A 377 14.50 -2.58 26.34
CA GLY A 377 14.56 -3.48 27.50
C GLY A 377 14.62 -4.95 27.06
N TRP A 378 13.77 -5.33 26.09
CA TRP A 378 13.78 -6.66 25.49
C TRP A 378 15.11 -7.00 24.81
N ALA A 379 15.68 -6.08 24.03
CA ALA A 379 16.96 -6.30 23.34
C ALA A 379 18.12 -6.47 24.33
N ARG A 380 18.13 -5.71 25.44
CA ARG A 380 19.10 -5.84 26.54
C ARG A 380 19.00 -7.20 27.22
N HIS A 381 17.78 -7.64 27.57
CA HIS A 381 17.57 -8.97 28.13
C HIS A 381 18.02 -10.08 27.17
N ARG A 382 17.71 -9.97 25.87
CA ARG A 382 18.17 -10.95 24.88
C ARG A 382 19.69 -11.02 24.71
N ALA A 383 20.40 -9.93 24.97
CA ALA A 383 21.86 -9.91 24.94
C ALA A 383 22.48 -10.62 26.17
N SER A 384 21.80 -10.54 27.32
CA SER A 384 22.24 -11.12 28.59
C SER A 384 21.07 -11.83 29.29
N PRO A 385 20.61 -12.98 28.78
CA PRO A 385 19.38 -13.64 29.27
C PRO A 385 19.53 -14.19 30.70
N ASP A 386 20.76 -14.55 31.09
CA ASP A 386 21.05 -15.16 32.39
C ASP A 386 21.35 -14.13 33.51
N ASP A 387 21.35 -12.83 33.19
CA ASP A 387 21.63 -11.78 34.17
C ASP A 387 20.33 -11.29 34.84
N PRO A 388 20.10 -11.59 36.13
CA PRO A 388 18.88 -11.21 36.84
C PRO A 388 18.73 -9.69 36.96
N ALA A 389 19.83 -8.93 37.02
CA ALA A 389 19.75 -7.47 37.09
C ALA A 389 19.27 -6.86 35.77
N VAL A 390 19.66 -7.45 34.64
CA VAL A 390 19.19 -7.04 33.31
C VAL A 390 17.72 -7.40 33.12
N LEU A 391 17.28 -8.58 33.59
CA LEU A 391 15.88 -8.97 33.56
C LEU A 391 14.99 -8.00 34.36
N GLU A 392 15.39 -7.64 35.58
CA GLU A 392 14.64 -6.68 36.39
C GLU A 392 14.66 -5.26 35.81
N ALA A 393 15.73 -4.86 35.13
CA ALA A 393 15.74 -3.60 34.37
C ALA A 393 14.77 -3.64 33.19
N ALA A 394 14.75 -4.73 32.42
CA ALA A 394 13.84 -4.91 31.30
C ALA A 394 12.37 -4.94 31.72
N LEU A 395 12.06 -5.53 32.89
CA LEU A 395 10.72 -5.48 33.47
C LEU A 395 10.28 -4.06 33.82
N ARG A 396 11.17 -3.25 34.43
CA ARG A 396 10.90 -1.83 34.70
C ARG A 396 10.66 -1.03 33.42
N ASP A 397 11.48 -1.26 32.39
CA ASP A 397 11.31 -0.63 31.07
C ASP A 397 9.96 -1.03 30.43
N ALA A 398 9.54 -2.29 30.58
CA ALA A 398 8.25 -2.78 30.08
C ALA A 398 7.05 -2.22 30.86
N ASP A 399 7.16 -2.08 32.19
CA ASP A 399 6.13 -1.42 33.01
C ASP A 399 5.99 0.06 32.62
N GLN A 400 7.11 0.77 32.42
CA GLN A 400 7.11 2.14 31.92
C GLN A 400 6.49 2.22 30.52
N ALA A 401 6.81 1.30 29.63
CA ALA A 401 6.24 1.24 28.28
C ALA A 401 4.71 1.05 28.28
N CYS A 402 4.19 0.19 29.16
CA CYS A 402 2.75 0.01 29.35
C CYS A 402 2.06 1.27 29.90
N ALA A 403 2.75 2.05 30.75
CA ALA A 403 2.24 3.32 31.24
C ALA A 403 2.19 4.41 30.14
N LEU A 404 3.18 4.42 29.24
CA LEU A 404 3.26 5.36 28.12
C LEU A 404 2.28 5.00 26.98
N ALA A 405 2.09 3.71 26.68
CA ALA A 405 1.26 3.23 25.58
C ALA A 405 0.27 2.13 26.03
N PRO A 406 -0.74 2.45 26.86
CA PRO A 406 -1.62 1.46 27.48
C PRO A 406 -2.50 0.69 26.49
N GLU A 407 -2.79 1.28 25.32
CA GLU A 407 -3.62 0.70 24.26
C GLU A 407 -2.81 0.02 23.14
N MET A 408 -1.51 -0.22 23.35
CA MET A 408 -0.66 -0.91 22.38
C MET A 408 -0.44 -2.37 22.77
N SER A 409 -0.87 -3.33 21.94
CA SER A 409 -0.80 -4.75 22.29
C SER A 409 0.64 -5.27 22.41
N ASP A 410 1.56 -4.75 21.59
CA ASP A 410 2.97 -5.14 21.55
C ASP A 410 3.69 -4.95 22.90
N VAL A 411 3.45 -3.83 23.59
CA VAL A 411 4.12 -3.54 24.87
C VAL A 411 3.66 -4.50 25.97
N HIS A 412 2.36 -4.84 26.00
CA HIS A 412 1.82 -5.84 26.93
C HIS A 412 2.32 -7.25 26.61
N ARG A 413 2.50 -7.58 25.33
CA ARG A 413 3.04 -8.87 24.89
C ARG A 413 4.51 -9.03 25.32
N LEU A 414 5.32 -7.99 25.16
CA LEU A 414 6.72 -7.99 25.59
C LEU A 414 6.83 -8.08 27.12
N ARG A 415 6.02 -7.32 27.85
CA ARG A 415 5.93 -7.39 29.31
C ARG A 415 5.59 -8.80 29.79
N GLY A 416 4.57 -9.42 29.21
CA GLY A 416 4.18 -10.80 29.57
C GLY A 416 5.29 -11.82 29.31
N ARG A 417 6.07 -11.68 28.23
CA ARG A 417 7.22 -12.56 27.95
C ARG A 417 8.31 -12.41 29.00
N LEU A 418 8.64 -11.19 29.41
CA LEU A 418 9.64 -10.94 30.45
C LEU A 418 9.17 -11.49 31.82
N LEU A 419 7.88 -11.36 32.14
CA LEU A 419 7.30 -11.91 33.37
C LEU A 419 7.32 -13.44 33.41
N GLU A 420 7.10 -14.12 32.28
CA GLU A 420 7.28 -15.57 32.17
C GLU A 420 8.71 -15.97 32.49
N VAL A 421 9.71 -15.27 31.93
CA VAL A 421 11.13 -15.54 32.21
C VAL A 421 11.47 -15.30 33.68
N ALA A 422 10.81 -14.32 34.33
CA ALA A 422 10.97 -14.04 35.76
C ALA A 422 10.18 -15.00 36.68
N GLY A 423 9.42 -15.96 36.14
CA GLY A 423 8.59 -16.89 36.92
C GLY A 423 7.32 -16.27 37.53
N ARG A 424 6.94 -15.05 37.10
CA ARG A 424 5.75 -14.32 37.57
C ARG A 424 4.54 -14.66 36.70
N HIS A 425 4.16 -15.93 36.68
CA HIS A 425 3.19 -16.50 35.71
C HIS A 425 1.79 -15.87 35.76
N ASP A 426 1.30 -15.46 36.94
CA ASP A 426 -0.03 -14.86 37.05
C ASP A 426 -0.07 -13.47 36.39
N GLU A 427 0.93 -12.64 36.68
CA GLU A 427 1.05 -11.31 36.06
C GLU A 427 1.35 -11.41 34.55
N ALA A 428 2.08 -12.44 34.13
CA ALA A 428 2.33 -12.71 32.72
C ALA A 428 1.02 -13.03 31.97
N ARG A 429 0.15 -13.84 32.58
CA ARG A 429 -1.18 -14.18 32.04
C ARG A 429 -2.06 -12.95 31.91
N ASP A 430 -2.05 -12.07 32.91
CA ASP A 430 -2.81 -10.82 32.88
C ASP A 430 -2.33 -9.89 31.75
N ALA A 431 -1.01 -9.73 31.60
CA ALA A 431 -0.42 -8.95 30.52
C ALA A 431 -0.78 -9.51 29.13
N MET A 432 -0.70 -10.84 28.96
CA MET A 432 -1.08 -11.51 27.70
C MET A 432 -2.58 -11.39 27.40
N THR A 433 -3.42 -11.42 28.43
CA THR A 433 -4.87 -11.22 28.29
C THR A 433 -5.18 -9.80 27.86
N ARG A 434 -4.49 -8.81 28.44
CA ARG A 434 -4.62 -7.40 28.03
C ARG A 434 -4.20 -7.20 26.57
N ALA A 435 -3.06 -7.77 26.16
CA ALA A 435 -2.60 -7.70 24.76
C ALA A 435 -3.65 -8.24 23.77
N ARG A 436 -4.24 -9.41 24.05
CA ARG A 436 -5.30 -10.00 23.22
C ARG A 436 -6.57 -9.17 23.21
N SER A 437 -6.95 -8.57 24.35
CA SER A 437 -8.14 -7.72 24.42
C SER A 437 -8.02 -6.47 23.53
N ILE A 438 -6.82 -5.89 23.47
CA ILE A 438 -6.51 -4.74 22.60
C ILE A 438 -6.58 -5.14 21.13
N GLU A 439 -5.97 -6.27 20.76
CA GLU A 439 -6.02 -6.79 19.38
C GLU A 439 -7.45 -7.11 18.93
N ALA A 440 -8.25 -7.69 19.81
CA ALA A 440 -9.65 -8.00 19.53
C ALA A 440 -10.51 -6.74 19.37
N ALA A 441 -10.23 -5.67 20.14
CA ALA A 441 -10.89 -4.39 19.99
C ALA A 441 -10.50 -3.69 18.68
N ALA A 442 -9.22 -3.76 18.29
CA ALA A 442 -8.72 -3.20 17.04
C ALA A 442 -9.27 -3.90 15.79
N ALA A 443 -9.61 -5.19 15.87
CA ALA A 443 -10.18 -5.95 14.74
C ALA A 443 -11.69 -5.72 14.54
N GLN A 444 -12.37 -5.07 15.47
CA GLN A 444 -13.80 -4.75 15.42
C GLN A 444 -14.09 -3.33 14.93
N ASN A 445 -13.06 -2.48 14.90
CA ASN A 445 -13.07 -1.16 14.29
C ASN A 445 -12.47 -1.23 12.89
#